data_AF-A0A6I4VRJ3-F1
#
_entry.id   AF-A0A6I4VRJ3-F1
#
_cell.length_a   1.000
_cell.length_b   1.000
_cell.length_c   1.000
_cell.angle_alpha   90.00
_cell.angle_beta   90.00
_cell.angle_gamma   90.00
#
_symmetry.space_group_name_H-M   'P 1'
#
loop_
_entity.id
_entity.type
_entity.pdbx_description
1 polymer ?
#
loop_
_entity_poly.entity_id
_entity_poly.type
_entity_poly.pdbx_seq_one_letter_code
_entity_poly.pdbx_strand_id
1 'polypeptide(L)' 'MKLTPKQKEFADLFIKSGNATQSYIDAGYKATNKSVAEANARKLLGNIQEKRNASWMQTKHWSC' A
#
# COMPACT_ATOMS: atom_id res chain seq x y z
N MET A 1 2.35 -2.07 13.75
CA MET A 1 2.41 -0.86 12.88
C MET A 1 1.06 -0.63 12.22
N LYS A 2 0.55 0.62 12.22
CA LYS A 2 -0.73 0.97 11.60
C LYS A 2 -0.49 1.56 10.19
N LEU A 3 -1.38 1.28 9.24
CA LEU A 3 -1.33 1.85 7.89
C LEU A 3 -1.66 3.34 7.94
N THR A 4 -0.88 4.17 7.25
CA THR A 4 -1.17 5.60 7.13
C THR A 4 -2.38 5.81 6.21
N PRO A 5 -3.13 6.93 6.33
CA PRO A 5 -4.30 7.20 5.50
C PRO A 5 -3.98 7.16 3.99
N LYS A 6 -2.85 7.73 3.56
CA LYS A 6 -2.40 7.65 2.15
C LYS A 6 -2.12 6.21 1.68
N GLN A 7 -1.56 5.37 2.56
CA GLN A 7 -1.32 3.96 2.25
C GLN A 7 -2.62 3.18 2.11
N LYS A 8 -3.65 3.51 2.91
CA LYS A 8 -4.98 2.92 2.78
C LYS A 8 -5.65 3.34 1.47
N GLU A 9 -5.63 4.62 1.13
CA GLU A 9 -6.23 5.14 -0.10
C GLU A 9 -5.57 4.54 -1.34
N PHE A 10 -4.24 4.47 -1.37
CA PHE A 10 -3.50 3.76 -2.40
C PHE A 10 -3.91 2.29 -2.53
N ALA A 11 -4.07 1.58 -1.41
CA ALA A 11 -4.49 0.18 -1.42
C ALA A 11 -5.92 0.01 -1.94
N ASP A 12 -6.83 0.93 -1.60
CA ASP A 12 -8.22 0.93 -2.05
C ASP A 12 -8.31 1.17 -3.57
N LEU A 13 -7.58 2.18 -4.05
CA LEU A 13 -7.44 2.48 -5.48
C LEU A 13 -6.81 1.31 -6.25
N PHE A 14 -5.83 0.63 -5.65
CA PHE A 14 -5.20 -0.54 -6.27
C PHE A 14 -6.16 -1.73 -6.35
N ILE A 15 -6.98 -1.97 -5.33
CA ILE A 15 -8.01 -3.00 -5.35
C ILE A 15 -9.08 -2.69 -6.41
N LYS A 16 -9.45 -1.41 -6.55
CA LYS A 16 -10.46 -0.96 -7.51
C LYS A 16 -9.98 -0.99 -8.96
N SER A 17 -8.75 -0.55 -9.22
CA SER A 17 -8.21 -0.34 -10.57
C SER A 17 -7.31 -1.47 -11.07
N GLY A 18 -6.71 -2.26 -10.17
CA GLY A 18 -5.68 -3.25 -10.49
C GLY A 18 -4.36 -2.66 -10.99
N ASN A 19 -4.21 -1.32 -11.02
CA ASN A 19 -3.04 -0.65 -11.57
C ASN A 19 -2.27 0.11 -10.50
N ALA A 20 -1.09 -0.40 -10.14
CA ALA A 20 -0.25 0.15 -9.07
C ALA A 20 0.27 1.55 -9.40
N THR A 21 0.66 1.79 -10.65
CA THR A 21 1.23 3.07 -11.08
C THR A 21 0.18 4.18 -11.05
N GLN A 22 -1.02 3.90 -11.56
CA GLN A 22 -2.12 4.87 -11.56
C GLN A 22 -2.59 5.13 -10.13
N SER A 23 -2.77 4.09 -9.32
CA SER A 23 -3.18 4.22 -7.91
C SER A 23 -2.19 5.06 -7.09
N TYR A 24 -0.89 4.97 -7.40
CA TYR A 24 0.15 5.76 -6.73
C TYR A 24 0.04 7.25 -7.06
N ILE A 25 -0.30 7.59 -8.31
CA ILE A 25 -0.51 8.96 -8.77
C ILE A 25 -1.80 9.54 -8.17
N ASP A 26 -2.90 8.78 -8.23
CA ASP A 26 -4.20 9.18 -7.68
C ASP A 26 -4.15 9.37 -6.15
N ALA A 27 -3.39 8.54 -5.43
CA ALA A 27 -3.14 8.73 -3.99
C ALA A 27 -2.25 9.95 -3.66
N GLY A 28 -1.85 10.73 -4.66
CA GLY A 28 -1.13 11.99 -4.49
C GLY A 28 0.36 11.84 -4.17
N TYR A 29 0.98 10.71 -4.53
CA TYR A 29 2.43 10.56 -4.41
C TYR A 29 3.15 11.20 -5.59
N LYS A 30 4.20 11.97 -5.28
CA LYS A 30 5.05 12.57 -6.31
C LYS A 30 5.85 11.49 -7.02
N ALA A 31 5.77 11.47 -8.35
CA ALA A 31 6.62 10.64 -9.18
C ALA A 31 7.17 11.47 -10.34
N THR A 32 8.48 11.40 -10.53
CA THR A 32 9.20 12.13 -11.57
C THR A 32 8.95 11.54 -12.95
N ASN A 33 8.81 10.20 -13.02
CA ASN A 33 8.59 9.44 -14.25
C ASN A 33 7.69 8.23 -13.96
N LYS A 34 7.00 7.69 -14.98
CA LYS A 34 6.16 6.48 -14.83
C LYS A 34 6.93 5.27 -14.30
N SER A 35 8.17 5.08 -14.75
CA SER A 35 9.03 3.98 -14.27
C SER A 35 9.37 4.12 -12.78
N VAL A 36 9.62 5.36 -12.32
CA VAL A 36 9.86 5.66 -10.90
C VAL A 36 8.59 5.49 -10.07
N ALA A 37 7.43 5.89 -10.59
CA ALA A 37 6.13 5.65 -9.96
C ALA A 37 5.89 4.15 -9.74
N GLU A 38 6.13 3.34 -10.78
CA GLU A 38 5.93 1.89 -10.73
C GLU A 38 6.85 1.20 -9.72
N ALA A 39 8.15 1.53 -9.74
CA ALA A 39 9.12 0.98 -8.80
C ALA A 39 8.78 1.33 -7.34
N ASN A 40 8.37 2.58 -7.08
CA ASN A 40 7.97 3.01 -5.74
C ASN A 40 6.63 2.41 -5.31
N ALA A 41 5.66 2.29 -6.23
CA ALA A 41 4.38 1.66 -5.95
C ALA A 41 4.55 0.18 -5.54
N ARG A 42 5.44 -0.58 -6.21
CA ARG A 42 5.74 -1.97 -5.83
C ARG A 42 6.37 -2.09 -4.45
N LYS A 43 7.33 -1.20 -4.12
CA LYS A 43 7.91 -1.13 -2.77
C LYS A 43 6.85 -0.79 -1.72
N LEU A 44 5.97 0.16 -2.03
CA LEU A 44 4.89 0.57 -1.13
C LEU A 44 3.89 -0.58 -0.90
N LEU A 45 3.53 -1.33 -1.93
CA LEU A 45 2.68 -2.53 -1.84
C LEU A 45 3.27 -3.57 -0.88
N GLY A 46 4.56 -3.87 -0.99
CA GLY A 46 5.24 -4.80 -0.08
C GLY A 46 5.16 -4.35 1.38
N ASN A 47 5.44 -3.07 1.64
CA ASN A 47 5.37 -2.50 2.99
C ASN A 47 3.92 -2.48 3.54
N ILE A 48 2.93 -2.24 2.68
CA ILE A 48 1.51 -2.27 3.05
C ILE A 48 1.09 -3.70 3.41
N GLN A 49 1.52 -4.68 2.61
CA GLN A 49 1.24 -6.10 2.83
C GLN A 49 1.88 -6.58 4.13
N GLU A 50 3.13 -6.22 4.41
CA GLU A 50 3.82 -6.56 5.66
C GLU A 50 3.10 -5.96 6.87
N LYS A 51 2.73 -4.68 6.82
CA LYS A 51 1.96 -4.03 7.90
C LYS A 51 0.58 -4.66 8.08
N ARG A 52 -0.10 -5.00 6.98
CA ARG A 52 -1.37 -5.73 7.00
C ARG A 52 -1.14 -7.05 7.73
N ASN A 53 -0.21 -7.88 7.29
CA ASN A 53 0.10 -9.18 7.87
C ASN A 53 0.48 -9.07 9.36
N ALA A 54 1.30 -8.09 9.75
CA ALA A 54 1.65 -7.83 11.15
C ALA A 54 0.43 -7.41 12.00
N SER A 55 -0.52 -6.69 11.42
CA SER A 55 -1.80 -6.38 12.09
C SER A 55 -2.64 -7.64 12.28
N TRP A 56 -2.76 -8.49 11.26
CA TRP A 56 -3.46 -9.77 11.34
C TRP A 56 -2.79 -10.73 12.34
N MET A 57 -1.46 -10.71 12.44
CA MET A 57 -0.68 -11.51 13.40
C MET A 57 -0.92 -11.05 14.85
N GLN A 58 -0.98 -9.73 15.12
CA GLN A 58 -1.30 -9.23 16.46
C GLN A 58 -2.73 -9.59 16.91
N THR A 59 -3.71 -9.56 16.00
CA THR A 59 -5.08 -10.00 16.33
C THR A 59 -5.22 -11.50 16.55
N LYS A 60 -4.34 -12.33 15.96
CA LYS A 60 -4.29 -13.77 16.22
C LYS A 60 -3.47 -14.16 17.45
N HIS A 61 -2.68 -13.25 18.01
CA HIS A 61 -1.77 -13.51 19.13
C HIS A 61 -2.37 -13.18 20.51
N TRP A 62 -3.66 -12.79 20.57
CA TRP A 62 -4.42 -12.60 21.83
C TRP A 62 -5.64 -13.54 21.91
N SER A 63 -5.51 -14.74 21.34
CA SER A 63 -6.43 -15.86 21.57
C SER A 63 -5.63 -17.08 22.02
N CYS A 64 -4.91 -16.92 23.13
CA CYS A 64 -4.51 -17.95 24.07
C CYS A 64 -4.42 -17.30 25.45
#